data_AF-A0A6A7SLD6-F1
#
_entry.id   AF-A0A6A7SLD6-F1
#
_cell.length_a   1.000
_cell.length_b   1.000
_cell.length_c   1.000
_cell.angle_alpha   90.00
_cell.angle_beta   90.00
_cell.angle_gamma   90.00
#
_symmetry.space_group_name_H-M   'P 1'
#
loop_
_entity.id
_entity.type
_entity.pdbx_description
1 polymer ?
#
loop_
_entity_poly.entity_id
_entity_poly.type
_entity_poly.pdbx_seq_one_letter_code
_entity_poly.pdbx_strand_id
1 'polypeptide(L)' 'MLSSKDGLFDRARGRIVGSEQYLTKPFTRDELLGAIRRHLSRAA' A
#
# COMPACT_ATOMS: atom_id res chain seq x y z
N MET A 1 2.53 0.91 2.65
CA MET A 1 1.87 1.40 3.89
C MET A 1 0.44 0.91 3.98
N LEU A 2 0.05 0.42 5.17
CA LEU A 2 -1.32 0.02 5.52
C LEU A 2 -1.94 1.09 6.40
N SER A 3 -3.07 1.67 6.00
CA SER A 3 -3.70 2.78 6.74
C SER A 3 -5.19 2.58 6.92
N SER A 4 -5.72 3.06 8.04
CA SER A 4 -7.16 3.08 8.34
C SER A 4 -7.89 4.29 7.75
N LYS A 5 -7.18 5.22 7.09
CA LYS A 5 -7.79 6.43 6.50
C LYS A 5 -7.35 6.60 5.05
N ASP A 6 -8.32 6.84 4.17
CA ASP A 6 -8.09 7.16 2.74
C ASP A 6 -7.79 8.65 2.49
N GLY A 7 -7.39 9.36 3.54
CA GLY A 7 -7.10 10.79 3.49
C GLY A 7 -5.93 11.10 2.55
N LEU A 8 -6.04 12.23 1.83
CA LEU A 8 -4.95 12.79 1.02
C LEU A 8 -3.63 12.88 1.81
N PHE A 9 -3.72 13.24 3.09
CA PHE A 9 -2.57 13.38 3.98
C PHE A 9 -1.91 12.05 4.34
N ASP A 10 -2.67 10.96 4.48
CA ASP A 10 -2.10 9.64 4.76
C ASP A 10 -1.32 9.10 3.55
N ARG A 11 -1.84 9.34 2.34
CA ARG A 11 -1.12 9.03 1.09
C ARG A 11 0.15 9.87 0.94
N ALA A 12 0.07 11.17 1.23
CA ALA A 12 1.24 12.05 1.20
C ALA A 12 2.31 11.59 2.21
N ARG A 13 1.93 11.28 3.45
CA ARG A 13 2.84 10.74 4.47
C ARG A 13 3.49 9.44 4.03
N GLY A 14 2.71 8.52 3.45
CA GLY A 14 3.24 7.27 2.88
C GLY A 14 4.34 7.51 1.85
N ARG A 15 4.15 8.48 0.94
CA ARG A 15 5.17 8.84 -0.05
C ARG A 15 6.42 9.45 0.58
N ILE A 16 6.27 10.34 1.57
CA ILE A 16 7.41 10.99 2.26
C ILE A 16 8.31 9.94 2.92
N VAL A 17 7.74 8.90 3.52
CA VAL A 17 8.51 7.84 4.18
C VAL A 17 8.96 6.73 3.22
N GLY A 18 8.83 6.93 1.90
CA GLY A 18 9.31 5.99 0.88
C GLY A 18 8.40 4.79 0.62
N SER A 19 7.11 4.84 1.00
CA SER A 19 6.17 3.77 0.62
C SER A 19 5.82 3.85 -0.86
N GLU A 20 6.19 2.81 -1.60
CA GLU A 20 5.85 2.67 -3.03
C GLU A 20 4.36 2.38 -3.27
N GLN A 21 3.74 1.63 -2.36
CA GLN A 21 2.33 1.27 -2.46
C GLN A 21 1.58 1.54 -1.16
N TYR A 22 0.32 1.94 -1.32
CA TYR A 22 -0.61 2.23 -0.25
C TYR A 22 -1.81 1.28 -0.33
N LEU A 23 -2.24 0.74 0.80
CA LEU A 23 -3.44 -0.09 0.92
C LEU A 23 -4.28 0.44 2.09
N THR A 24 -5.56 0.70 1.83
CA THR A 24 -6.49 1.19 2.84
C THR A 24 -7.37 0.12 3.41
N LYS A 25 -7.68 0.28 4.69
CA LYS A 25 -8.61 -0.61 5.39
C LYS A 25 -10.05 -0.10 5.25
N PRO A 26 -11.04 -1.03 5.23
CA PRO A 26 -10.83 -2.48 5.16
C PRO A 26 -10.39 -2.90 3.75
N PHE A 27 -9.39 -3.78 3.68
CA PHE A 27 -8.98 -4.41 2.43
C PHE A 27 -9.36 -5.89 2.44
N THR A 28 -9.53 -6.43 1.25
CA THR A 28 -9.76 -7.84 1.01
C THR A 28 -8.45 -8.63 1.02
N ARG A 29 -8.55 -9.95 1.20
CA ARG A 29 -7.41 -10.87 1.09
C ARG A 29 -6.71 -10.73 -0.26
N ASP A 30 -7.48 -10.61 -1.34
CA ASP A 30 -6.94 -10.57 -2.70
C ASP A 30 -6.23 -9.26 -3.00
N GLU A 31 -6.70 -8.13 -2.46
CA GLU A 31 -6.00 -6.85 -2.56
C GLU A 31 -4.62 -6.89 -1.89
N LEU A 32 -4.53 -7.52 -0.71
CA LEU A 32 -3.27 -7.72 0.00
C LEU A 32 -2.33 -8.65 -0.76
N LEU A 33 -2.81 -9.82 -1.18
CA LEU A 33 -1.99 -10.79 -1.91
C LEU A 33 -1.54 -10.24 -3.27
N GLY A 34 -2.39 -9.46 -3.95
CA GLY A 34 -2.05 -8.76 -5.18
C GLY A 34 -0.94 -7.72 -4.98
N ALA A 35 -0.99 -6.96 -3.88
CA ALA A 35 0.08 -6.03 -3.51
C ALA A 35 1.42 -6.74 -3.33
N ILE A 36 1.43 -7.84 -2.58
CA ILE A 36 2.65 -8.63 -2.32
C ILE A 36 3.24 -9.14 -3.63
N ARG A 37 2.41 -9.75 -4.50
CA ARG A 37 2.87 -10.28 -5.79
C ARG A 37 3.52 -9.22 -6.69
N ARG A 38 2.95 -8.01 -6.75
CA ARG A 38 3.52 -6.89 -7.54
C ARG A 38 4.90 -6.46 -7.05
N HIS A 39 5.14 -6.49 -5.73
CA HIS A 39 6.44 -6.12 -5.19
C HIS A 39 7.47 -7.25 -5.33
N LEU A 40 7.04 -8.51 -5.29
CA LEU A 40 7.92 -9.66 -5.56
C LEU A 40 8.39 -9.69 -7.03
N SER A 41 7.53 -9.36 -8.00
CA SER A 41 7.92 -9.33 -9.42
C SER A 41 8.90 -8.20 -9.77
N ARG A 42 9.08 -7.22 -8.88
CA ARG A 42 9.95 -6.05 -9.10
C ARG A 42 11.34 -6.22 -8.48
N ALA A 43 11.56 -7.27 -7.69
CA ALA A 43 12.81 -7.56 -6.99
C ALA A 43 13.71 -8.58 -7.71
N ALA A 44 13.39 -8.93 -8.97
CA ALA A 44 14.18 -9.81 -9.84
C ALA A 44 14.88 -8.99 -10.93
#